data_AF-A0A7W7H855-F1
#
_entry.id   AF-A0A7W7H855-F1
#
_cell.length_a   1.000
_cell.length_b   1.000
_cell.length_c   1.000
_cell.angle_alpha   90.00
_cell.angle_beta   90.00
_cell.angle_gamma   90.00
#
_symmetry.space_group_name_H-M   'P 1'
#
loop_
_entity.id
_entity.type
_entity.pdbx_description
1 polymer ?
#
loop_
_entity_poly.entity_id
_entity_poly.type
_entity_poly.pdbx_seq_one_letter_code
_entity_poly.pdbx_strand_id
1 'polypeptide(L)'
;MWPFKKQTEPQTFRYAQSTELLAHALEQRDWPTARDILTAADPEHLMVLMRWAAHTKGVEEWIPEVIRAEPDATLPLLVRGARAVIWAWEARGGGTADTVGQDQWKVWFQRLKLAENCLDDVVDRDPRCAEAWHYLIILGRARQLPVEESWRRFGKLADIDPTHLYGHEQMLQNLMPKWSGSTEEMFDFARTRAAACPGTDVPVLIAQAHREHRRSAGGAAYLRRTEVAGEIYAAAHNSFWHPDYQRSRSTVAVWNEFAYGLTIGRYDRAACAVFDLIGDKSVTTPWGSRERFEELRDRARDRADDLPPDTD
;
A
#
# COMPACT_ATOMS: atom_id res chain seq x y z
N MET A 1 -9.20 -28.96 -29.83
CA MET A 1 -8.02 -29.70 -29.37
C MET A 1 -6.85 -28.72 -29.37
N TRP A 2 -6.63 -28.03 -28.26
CA TRP A 2 -5.64 -26.95 -28.12
C TRP A 2 -4.74 -27.28 -26.94
N PRO A 3 -3.41 -27.29 -27.09
CA PRO A 3 -2.52 -27.85 -26.10
C PRO A 3 -2.16 -26.78 -25.06
N PHE A 4 -2.45 -27.06 -23.79
CA PHE A 4 -1.86 -26.32 -22.68
C PHE A 4 -0.38 -26.69 -22.58
N LYS A 5 0.51 -25.70 -22.68
CA LYS A 5 1.90 -25.82 -22.24
C LYS A 5 1.91 -26.14 -20.75
N LYS A 6 2.76 -27.09 -20.34
CA LYS A 6 3.00 -27.49 -18.94
C LYS A 6 3.18 -26.25 -18.05
N GLN A 7 2.39 -26.16 -16.98
CA GLN A 7 2.54 -25.17 -15.92
C GLN A 7 3.91 -25.33 -15.26
N THR A 8 4.74 -24.30 -15.37
CA THR A 8 5.79 -23.98 -14.41
C THR A 8 5.14 -23.78 -13.03
N GLU A 9 5.82 -24.16 -11.95
CA GLU A 9 5.34 -23.97 -10.57
C GLU A 9 4.70 -22.58 -10.38
N PRO A 10 3.58 -22.46 -9.63
CA PRO A 10 2.91 -21.19 -9.44
C PRO A 10 3.86 -20.20 -8.78
N GLN A 11 4.19 -19.13 -9.50
CA GLN A 11 4.99 -18.01 -9.02
C GLN A 11 4.54 -17.51 -7.63
N THR A 12 3.22 -17.53 -7.37
CA THR A 12 2.59 -17.22 -6.06
C THR A 12 3.12 -18.04 -4.88
N PHE A 13 3.51 -19.31 -5.08
CA PHE A 13 4.02 -20.18 -4.01
C PHE A 13 5.44 -19.80 -3.60
N ARG A 14 6.29 -19.38 -4.57
CA ARG A 14 7.65 -18.90 -4.29
C ARG A 14 7.66 -17.54 -3.57
N TYR A 15 6.58 -16.76 -3.66
CA TYR A 15 6.51 -15.38 -3.14
C TYR A 15 6.15 -15.26 -1.65
N ALA A 16 5.17 -16.03 -1.16
CA ALA A 16 4.88 -16.09 0.28
C ALA A 16 6.11 -16.57 1.07
N GLN A 17 6.87 -17.49 0.45
CA GLN A 17 8.12 -17.98 0.96
C GLN A 17 9.18 -16.87 1.11
N SER A 18 9.31 -15.94 0.16
CA SER A 18 10.33 -14.88 0.25
C SER A 18 10.10 -13.90 1.40
N THR A 19 8.84 -13.53 1.69
CA THR A 19 8.51 -12.63 2.81
C THR A 19 8.71 -13.30 4.17
N GLU A 20 8.34 -14.58 4.28
CA GLU A 20 8.57 -15.37 5.49
C GLU A 20 10.07 -15.64 5.74
N LEU A 21 10.81 -15.98 4.68
CA LEU A 21 12.27 -16.16 4.74
C LEU A 21 12.99 -14.87 5.12
N LEU A 22 12.57 -13.72 4.56
CA LEU A 22 13.15 -12.43 4.92
C LEU A 22 12.90 -12.10 6.39
N ALA A 23 11.66 -12.26 6.86
CA ALA A 23 11.32 -12.03 8.26
C ALA A 23 12.17 -12.90 9.18
N HIS A 24 12.27 -14.21 8.87
CA HIS A 24 13.09 -15.14 9.63
C HIS A 24 14.57 -14.74 9.64
N ALA A 25 15.16 -14.39 8.49
CA ALA A 25 16.56 -13.96 8.41
C ALA A 25 16.82 -12.70 9.25
N LEU A 26 15.93 -11.70 9.18
CA LEU A 26 16.04 -10.47 9.97
C LEU A 26 15.89 -10.73 11.47
N GLU A 27 15.01 -11.63 11.88
CA GLU A 27 14.84 -12.05 13.29
C GLU A 27 16.08 -12.78 13.82
N GLN A 28 16.70 -13.62 13.00
CA GLN A 28 17.94 -14.33 13.34
C GLN A 28 19.21 -13.47 13.18
N ARG A 29 19.08 -12.20 12.76
CA ARG A 29 20.19 -11.29 12.46
C ARG A 29 21.12 -11.80 11.35
N ASP A 30 20.58 -12.64 10.46
CA ASP A 30 21.29 -13.17 9.30
C ASP A 30 21.24 -12.14 8.15
N TRP A 31 22.08 -11.10 8.28
CA TRP A 31 22.19 -10.04 7.28
C TRP A 31 22.56 -10.55 5.88
N PRO A 32 23.54 -11.48 5.70
CA PRO A 32 23.85 -12.01 4.38
C PRO A 32 22.61 -12.58 3.65
N THR A 33 21.82 -13.42 4.32
CA THR A 33 20.60 -13.98 3.72
C THR A 33 19.56 -12.88 3.43
N ALA A 34 19.33 -11.96 4.37
CA ALA A 34 18.39 -10.85 4.17
C ALA A 34 18.80 -9.96 2.98
N ARG A 35 20.09 -9.64 2.86
CA ARG A 35 20.66 -8.85 1.76
C ARG A 35 20.47 -9.55 0.42
N ASP A 36 20.75 -10.85 0.34
CA ASP A 36 20.61 -11.61 -0.91
C ASP A 36 19.14 -11.64 -1.38
N ILE A 37 18.19 -11.83 -0.45
CA ILE A 37 16.76 -11.78 -0.76
C ILE A 37 16.34 -10.40 -1.28
N LEU A 38 16.75 -9.33 -0.60
CA LEU A 38 16.41 -7.95 -0.97
C LEU A 38 17.06 -7.53 -2.30
N THR A 39 18.31 -7.94 -2.55
CA THR A 39 19.06 -7.55 -3.76
C THR A 39 18.55 -8.29 -5.00
N ALA A 40 18.06 -9.52 -4.85
CA ALA A 40 17.53 -10.32 -5.96
C ALA A 40 16.09 -9.92 -6.39
N ALA A 41 15.46 -9.01 -5.65
CA ALA A 41 14.08 -8.59 -5.85
C ALA A 41 13.93 -7.67 -7.07
N ASP A 42 12.88 -7.89 -7.88
CA ASP A 42 12.41 -6.88 -8.83
C ASP A 42 11.85 -5.65 -8.06
N PRO A 43 11.75 -4.44 -8.67
CA PRO A 43 11.34 -3.24 -7.94
C PRO A 43 9.99 -3.36 -7.21
N GLU A 44 8.98 -3.98 -7.82
CA GLU A 44 7.69 -4.17 -7.17
C GLU A 44 7.82 -5.13 -5.98
N HIS A 45 8.59 -6.21 -6.13
CA HIS A 45 8.89 -7.13 -5.04
C HIS A 45 9.63 -6.44 -3.91
N LEU A 46 10.61 -5.60 -4.25
CA LEU A 46 11.49 -4.95 -3.29
C LEU A 46 10.66 -4.07 -2.36
N MET A 47 9.72 -3.28 -2.89
CA MET A 47 8.84 -2.47 -2.05
C MET A 47 7.97 -3.35 -1.12
N VAL A 48 7.47 -4.50 -1.58
CA VAL A 48 6.74 -5.44 -0.70
C VAL A 48 7.66 -5.97 0.40
N LEU A 49 8.85 -6.46 0.06
CA LEU A 49 9.84 -6.98 1.02
C LEU A 49 10.29 -5.90 2.01
N MET A 50 10.49 -4.68 1.56
CA MET A 50 10.87 -3.54 2.39
C MET A 50 9.79 -3.20 3.42
N ARG A 51 8.50 -3.32 3.07
CA ARG A 51 7.42 -3.19 4.05
C ARG A 51 7.52 -4.27 5.13
N TRP A 52 7.78 -5.52 4.77
CA TRP A 52 8.00 -6.59 5.75
C TRP A 52 9.21 -6.31 6.63
N ALA A 53 10.36 -5.95 6.05
CA ALA A 53 11.57 -5.60 6.79
C ALA A 53 11.33 -4.44 7.77
N ALA A 54 10.55 -3.43 7.37
CA ALA A 54 10.20 -2.30 8.23
C ALA A 54 9.33 -2.70 9.44
N HIS A 55 8.54 -3.77 9.32
CA HIS A 55 7.70 -4.31 10.39
C HIS A 55 8.42 -5.36 11.26
N THR A 56 9.60 -5.85 10.86
CA THR A 56 10.38 -6.79 11.68
C THR A 56 11.02 -6.06 12.87
N LYS A 57 10.51 -6.34 14.07
CA LYS A 57 11.00 -5.75 15.31
C LYS A 57 12.39 -6.26 15.67
N GLY A 58 13.19 -5.42 16.32
CA GLY A 58 14.54 -5.77 16.76
C GLY A 58 15.62 -5.49 15.70
N VAL A 59 15.24 -5.26 14.43
CA VAL A 59 16.16 -4.82 13.37
C VAL A 59 16.91 -3.54 13.77
N GLU A 60 16.23 -2.61 14.43
CA GLU A 60 16.78 -1.35 14.93
C GLU A 60 17.98 -1.52 15.89
N GLU A 61 18.11 -2.68 16.54
CA GLU A 61 19.15 -2.95 17.54
C GLU A 61 20.48 -3.35 16.90
N TRP A 62 20.47 -4.10 15.80
CA TRP A 62 21.66 -4.71 15.21
C TRP A 62 22.03 -4.14 13.82
N ILE A 63 21.08 -3.60 13.05
CA ILE A 63 21.38 -3.01 11.75
C ILE A 63 22.44 -1.87 11.79
N PRO A 64 22.63 -1.09 12.90
CA PRO A 64 23.73 -0.12 12.97
C PRO A 64 25.13 -0.75 12.91
N GLU A 65 25.30 -2.01 13.32
CA GLU A 65 26.57 -2.73 13.20
C GLU A 65 26.88 -3.06 11.74
N VAL A 66 25.87 -3.49 10.99
CA VAL A 66 25.97 -3.74 9.56
C VAL A 66 26.34 -2.45 8.81
N ILE A 67 25.69 -1.33 9.11
CA ILE A 67 26.03 -0.03 8.49
C ILE A 67 27.49 0.36 8.76
N ARG A 68 28.02 0.07 9.95
CA ARG A 68 29.43 0.33 10.27
C ARG A 68 30.39 -0.60 9.51
N ALA A 69 29.98 -1.85 9.27
CA ALA A 69 30.77 -2.83 8.52
C ALA A 69 30.70 -2.62 6.99
N GLU A 70 29.59 -2.07 6.50
CA GLU A 70 29.29 -1.84 5.08
C GLU A 70 28.98 -0.35 4.82
N PRO A 71 29.93 0.58 5.06
CA PRO A 71 29.66 2.03 5.07
C PRO A 71 29.22 2.60 3.72
N ASP A 72 29.56 1.93 2.62
CA ASP A 72 29.21 2.35 1.26
C ASP A 72 27.86 1.79 0.79
N ALA A 73 27.30 0.81 1.50
CA ALA A 73 26.05 0.16 1.11
C ALA A 73 24.83 1.00 1.52
N THR A 74 23.93 1.29 0.58
CA THR A 74 22.68 1.99 0.84
C THR A 74 21.58 1.09 1.40
N LEU A 75 21.61 -0.22 1.13
CA LEU A 75 20.56 -1.15 1.56
C LEU A 75 20.39 -1.26 3.09
N PRO A 76 21.46 -1.38 3.91
CA PRO A 76 21.31 -1.32 5.37
C PRO A 76 20.71 0.01 5.87
N LEU A 77 21.03 1.13 5.22
CA LEU A 77 20.47 2.45 5.54
C LEU A 77 18.97 2.50 5.19
N LEU A 78 18.59 1.96 4.03
CA LEU A 78 17.19 1.85 3.61
C LEU A 78 16.38 1.02 4.60
N VAL A 79 16.87 -0.16 4.99
CA VAL A 79 16.24 -1.03 6.01
C VAL A 79 16.11 -0.30 7.35
N ARG A 80 17.17 0.39 7.80
CA ARG A 80 17.13 1.16 9.05
C ARG A 80 16.13 2.33 8.97
N GLY A 81 16.11 3.06 7.87
CA GLY A 81 15.21 4.19 7.65
C GLY A 81 13.75 3.75 7.64
N ALA A 82 13.44 2.71 6.85
CA ALA A 82 12.13 2.09 6.78
C ALA A 82 11.65 1.60 8.15
N ARG A 83 12.48 0.84 8.87
CA ARG A 83 12.19 0.36 10.23
C ARG A 83 11.97 1.52 11.19
N ALA A 84 12.78 2.58 11.13
CA ALA A 84 12.65 3.73 12.01
C ALA A 84 11.33 4.49 11.83
N VAL A 85 10.76 4.53 10.61
CA VAL A 85 9.40 5.05 10.38
C VAL A 85 8.37 4.23 11.16
N ILE A 86 8.36 2.91 10.98
CA ILE A 86 7.39 2.03 11.66
C ILE A 86 7.60 2.04 13.18
N TRP A 87 8.85 2.05 13.61
CA TRP A 87 9.24 2.13 15.03
C TRP A 87 8.78 3.44 15.68
N ALA A 88 8.71 4.55 14.93
CA ALA A 88 8.08 5.76 15.42
C ALA A 88 6.58 5.51 15.70
N TRP A 89 5.83 4.96 14.73
CA TRP A 89 4.41 4.61 14.90
C TRP A 89 4.12 3.68 16.05
N GLU A 90 4.99 2.71 16.31
CA GLU A 90 4.89 1.86 17.50
C GLU A 90 5.03 2.65 18.81
N ALA A 91 5.91 3.66 18.86
CA ALA A 91 6.08 4.51 20.05
C ALA A 91 4.88 5.43 20.31
N ARG A 92 4.31 6.01 19.26
CA ARG A 92 3.14 6.90 19.36
C ARG A 92 1.88 6.12 19.76
N GLY A 93 1.76 4.87 19.31
CA GLY A 93 0.54 4.08 19.45
C GLY A 93 -0.56 4.49 18.47
N GLY A 94 -1.70 3.77 18.50
CA GLY A 94 -2.81 3.96 17.57
C GLY A 94 -3.77 5.11 17.92
N GLY A 95 -3.46 5.92 18.93
CA GLY A 95 -4.31 7.00 19.40
C GLY A 95 -4.30 8.26 18.53
N THR A 96 -5.34 9.08 18.67
CA THR A 96 -5.38 10.44 18.09
C THR A 96 -4.38 11.36 18.79
N ALA A 97 -4.03 12.48 18.15
CA ALA A 97 -2.92 13.33 18.62
C ALA A 97 -3.08 13.84 20.06
N ASP A 98 -4.33 14.02 20.50
CA ASP A 98 -4.76 14.44 21.84
C ASP A 98 -4.63 13.33 22.91
N THR A 99 -4.38 12.08 22.51
CA THR A 99 -4.26 10.93 23.44
C THR A 99 -2.82 10.47 23.68
N VAL A 100 -1.84 11.08 23.00
CA VAL A 100 -0.43 10.68 23.04
C VAL A 100 0.33 11.52 24.06
N GLY A 101 1.02 10.87 25.00
CA GLY A 101 1.80 11.55 26.05
C GLY A 101 3.05 12.28 25.51
N GLN A 102 3.53 13.28 26.25
CA GLN A 102 4.70 14.10 25.84
C GLN A 102 5.97 13.26 25.59
N ASP A 103 6.24 12.26 26.43
CA ASP A 103 7.41 11.38 26.25
C ASP A 103 7.31 10.51 24.99
N GLN A 104 6.09 10.05 24.65
CA GLN A 104 5.84 9.31 23.41
C GLN A 104 6.07 10.19 22.19
N TRP A 105 5.67 11.46 22.24
CA TRP A 105 5.96 12.45 21.19
C TRP A 105 7.47 12.69 21.00
N LYS A 106 8.21 12.81 22.09
CA LYS A 106 9.68 12.98 22.03
C LYS A 106 10.34 11.79 21.32
N VAL A 107 9.98 10.57 21.71
CA VAL A 107 10.50 9.34 21.09
C VAL A 107 10.07 9.23 19.63
N TRP A 108 8.81 9.57 19.32
CA TRP A 108 8.28 9.63 17.96
C TRP A 108 9.14 10.53 17.07
N PHE A 109 9.33 11.80 17.44
CA PHE A 109 10.10 12.75 16.62
C PHE A 109 11.58 12.36 16.49
N GLN A 110 12.17 11.81 17.55
CA GLN A 110 13.54 11.29 17.51
C GLN A 110 13.68 10.17 16.46
N ARG A 111 12.75 9.21 16.44
CA ARG A 111 12.74 8.10 15.48
C ARG A 111 12.44 8.57 14.06
N LEU A 112 11.57 9.56 13.87
CA LEU A 112 11.36 10.18 12.56
C LEU A 112 12.60 10.93 12.04
N LYS A 113 13.37 11.59 12.92
CA LYS A 113 14.62 12.24 12.51
C LYS A 113 15.68 11.20 12.13
N LEU A 114 15.76 10.11 12.87
CA LEU A 114 16.60 8.97 12.51
C LEU A 114 16.23 8.42 11.13
N ALA A 115 14.92 8.19 10.89
CA ALA A 115 14.42 7.70 9.62
C ALA A 115 14.80 8.64 8.47
N GLU A 116 14.52 9.94 8.62
CA GLU A 116 14.82 10.94 7.60
C GLU A 116 16.32 10.97 7.28
N ASN A 117 17.20 11.03 8.29
CA ASN A 117 18.64 11.05 8.06
C ASN A 117 19.14 9.81 7.29
N CYS A 118 18.60 8.62 7.58
CA CYS A 118 18.99 7.41 6.86
C CYS A 118 18.50 7.45 5.40
N LEU A 119 17.26 7.89 5.19
CA LEU A 119 16.63 7.91 3.87
C LEU A 119 17.19 9.02 2.97
N ASP A 120 17.50 10.18 3.54
CA ASP A 120 18.21 11.27 2.86
C ASP A 120 19.59 10.77 2.38
N ASP A 121 20.35 10.08 3.24
CA ASP A 121 21.64 9.48 2.86
C ASP A 121 21.50 8.42 1.75
N VAL A 122 20.41 7.66 1.74
CA VAL A 122 20.09 6.74 0.63
C VAL A 122 19.86 7.51 -0.66
N VAL A 123 18.99 8.52 -0.68
CA VAL A 123 18.67 9.25 -1.93
C VAL A 123 19.79 10.19 -2.40
N ASP A 124 20.70 10.60 -1.51
CA ASP A 124 21.90 11.35 -1.87
C ASP A 124 22.91 10.46 -2.63
N ARG A 125 23.01 9.18 -2.26
CA ARG A 125 23.93 8.21 -2.89
C ARG A 125 23.31 7.45 -4.05
N ASP A 126 22.03 7.13 -3.94
CA ASP A 126 21.21 6.50 -4.97
C ASP A 126 19.88 7.26 -5.15
N PRO A 127 19.89 8.34 -5.94
CA PRO A 127 18.70 9.14 -6.20
C PRO A 127 17.57 8.37 -6.88
N ARG A 128 17.83 7.17 -7.41
CA ARG A 128 16.86 6.32 -8.12
C ARG A 128 16.18 5.28 -7.22
N CYS A 129 16.49 5.23 -5.93
CA CYS A 129 15.84 4.32 -4.98
C CYS A 129 14.39 4.78 -4.70
N ALA A 130 13.41 4.17 -5.38
CA ALA A 130 11.99 4.50 -5.23
C ALA A 130 11.46 4.21 -3.82
N GLU A 131 11.98 3.16 -3.17
CA GLU A 131 11.60 2.75 -1.82
C GLU A 131 12.00 3.81 -0.80
N ALA A 132 13.17 4.44 -0.95
CA ALA A 132 13.58 5.54 -0.09
C ALA A 132 12.66 6.75 -0.24
N TRP A 133 12.32 7.12 -1.48
CA TRP A 133 11.34 8.17 -1.74
C TRP A 133 9.96 7.84 -1.18
N HIS A 134 9.50 6.58 -1.25
CA HIS A 134 8.26 6.14 -0.64
C HIS A 134 8.21 6.45 0.86
N TYR A 135 9.25 6.09 1.62
CA TYR A 135 9.31 6.41 3.05
C TYR A 135 9.48 7.91 3.32
N LEU A 136 10.21 8.65 2.47
CA LEU A 136 10.30 10.10 2.58
C LEU A 136 8.94 10.79 2.40
N ILE A 137 8.07 10.28 1.52
CA ILE A 137 6.70 10.81 1.39
C ILE A 137 5.91 10.61 2.69
N ILE A 138 6.05 9.47 3.37
CA ILE A 138 5.45 9.23 4.70
C ILE A 138 5.94 10.27 5.70
N LEU A 139 7.23 10.57 5.68
CA LEU A 139 7.84 11.56 6.57
C LEU A 139 7.29 12.98 6.34
N GLY A 140 6.83 13.31 5.13
CA GLY A 140 6.16 14.58 4.83
C GLY A 140 5.02 14.86 5.81
N ARG A 141 4.05 13.95 5.91
CA ARG A 141 2.96 14.09 6.90
C ARG A 141 3.41 13.82 8.34
N ALA A 142 4.26 12.81 8.57
CA ALA A 142 4.61 12.39 9.92
C ALA A 142 5.40 13.45 10.69
N ARG A 143 6.17 14.27 9.97
CA ARG A 143 6.95 15.38 10.50
C ARG A 143 6.29 16.74 10.35
N GLN A 144 5.07 16.80 9.80
CA GLN A 144 4.34 18.04 9.57
C GLN A 144 5.14 19.03 8.69
N LEU A 145 5.76 18.51 7.63
CA LEU A 145 6.45 19.35 6.66
C LEU A 145 5.43 20.11 5.78
N PRO A 146 5.83 21.23 5.16
CA PRO A 146 5.01 21.89 4.15
C PRO A 146 4.59 20.93 3.03
N VAL A 147 3.38 21.13 2.48
CA VAL A 147 2.81 20.22 1.47
C VAL A 147 3.67 20.16 0.21
N GLU A 148 4.37 21.23 -0.11
CA GLU A 148 5.30 21.35 -1.24
C GLU A 148 6.42 20.32 -1.16
N GLU A 149 6.87 19.98 0.06
CA GLU A 149 7.91 18.96 0.25
C GLU A 149 7.36 17.55 -0.02
N SER A 150 6.08 17.30 0.32
CA SER A 150 5.42 16.04 -0.06
C SER A 150 5.30 15.92 -1.58
N TRP A 151 4.90 17.00 -2.26
CA TRP A 151 4.84 17.05 -3.73
C TRP A 151 6.20 16.88 -4.39
N ARG A 152 7.25 17.52 -3.86
CA ARG A 152 8.63 17.37 -4.37
C ARG A 152 9.10 15.92 -4.27
N ARG A 153 8.92 15.29 -3.11
CA ARG A 153 9.29 13.88 -2.86
C ARG A 153 8.48 12.93 -3.74
N PHE A 154 7.18 13.17 -3.87
CA PHE A 154 6.32 12.38 -4.76
C PHE A 154 6.70 12.53 -6.23
N GLY A 155 7.02 13.75 -6.69
CA GLY A 155 7.51 14.00 -8.04
C GLY A 155 8.75 13.18 -8.36
N LYS A 156 9.73 13.14 -7.44
CA LYS A 156 10.93 12.29 -7.59
C LYS A 156 10.60 10.81 -7.72
N LEU A 157 9.68 10.30 -6.91
CA LEU A 157 9.24 8.90 -7.01
C LEU A 157 8.53 8.62 -8.33
N ALA A 158 7.62 9.51 -8.76
CA ALA A 158 6.87 9.35 -10.00
C ALA A 158 7.76 9.45 -11.26
N ASP A 159 8.86 10.21 -11.21
CA ASP A 159 9.86 10.26 -12.30
C ASP A 159 10.64 8.94 -12.43
N ILE A 160 10.78 8.18 -11.33
CA ILE A 160 11.49 6.89 -11.30
C ILE A 160 10.57 5.76 -11.72
N ASP A 161 9.39 5.69 -11.09
CA ASP A 161 8.35 4.69 -11.34
C ASP A 161 6.97 5.37 -11.28
N PRO A 162 6.41 5.75 -12.45
CA PRO A 162 5.11 6.40 -12.56
C PRO A 162 3.95 5.54 -12.04
N THR A 163 4.16 4.24 -11.86
CA THR A 163 3.13 3.27 -11.48
C THR A 163 3.30 2.73 -10.05
N HIS A 164 4.26 3.28 -9.30
CA HIS A 164 4.60 2.82 -7.95
C HIS A 164 3.43 3.02 -6.97
N LEU A 165 2.60 1.99 -6.82
CA LEU A 165 1.33 2.02 -6.09
C LEU A 165 1.51 2.54 -4.67
N TYR A 166 2.43 1.97 -3.90
CA TYR A 166 2.62 2.34 -2.50
C TYR A 166 3.04 3.81 -2.34
N GLY A 167 3.75 4.39 -3.31
CA GLY A 167 4.13 5.80 -3.29
C GLY A 167 2.92 6.71 -3.50
N HIS A 168 2.06 6.34 -4.46
CA HIS A 168 0.80 7.01 -4.70
C HIS A 168 -0.15 6.93 -3.50
N GLU A 169 -0.24 5.78 -2.83
CA GLU A 169 -1.04 5.63 -1.62
C GLU A 169 -0.57 6.55 -0.49
N GLN A 170 0.76 6.71 -0.31
CA GLN A 170 1.28 7.63 0.71
C GLN A 170 1.00 9.09 0.36
N MET A 171 1.09 9.46 -0.92
CA MET A 171 0.73 10.81 -1.33
C MET A 171 -0.77 11.07 -1.16
N LEU A 172 -1.63 10.10 -1.50
CA LEU A 172 -3.07 10.18 -1.24
C LEU A 172 -3.35 10.39 0.25
N GLN A 173 -2.66 9.67 1.14
CA GLN A 173 -2.77 9.88 2.59
C GLN A 173 -2.35 11.30 3.01
N ASN A 174 -1.25 11.83 2.47
CA ASN A 174 -0.79 13.18 2.81
C ASN A 174 -1.82 14.27 2.44
N LEU A 175 -2.65 14.04 1.42
CA LEU A 175 -3.68 14.96 0.98
C LEU A 175 -5.02 14.79 1.69
N MET A 176 -5.16 13.81 2.59
CA MET A 176 -6.43 13.59 3.31
C MET A 176 -6.72 14.72 4.31
N PRO A 177 -8.00 15.10 4.54
CA PRO A 177 -8.39 16.11 5.53
C PRO A 177 -7.83 15.90 6.94
N LYS A 178 -7.71 14.64 7.37
CA LYS A 178 -7.16 14.28 8.69
C LYS A 178 -5.66 14.53 8.84
N TRP A 179 -4.97 14.85 7.74
CA TRP A 179 -3.54 15.15 7.66
C TRP A 179 -3.30 16.57 7.09
N SER A 180 -4.20 17.50 7.37
CA SER A 180 -4.11 18.92 6.95
C SER A 180 -4.28 19.19 5.44
N GLY A 181 -4.61 18.17 4.64
CA GLY A 181 -5.06 18.37 3.25
C GLY A 181 -6.57 18.64 3.18
N SER A 182 -7.15 18.39 2.01
CA SER A 182 -8.59 18.59 1.76
C SER A 182 -9.21 17.42 0.98
N THR A 183 -10.53 17.30 1.08
CA THR A 183 -11.28 16.30 0.30
C THR A 183 -11.10 16.55 -1.20
N GLU A 184 -11.07 17.82 -1.61
CA GLU A 184 -10.90 18.23 -3.00
C GLU A 184 -9.54 17.79 -3.55
N GLU A 185 -8.44 18.14 -2.87
CA GLU A 185 -7.08 17.76 -3.28
C GLU A 185 -6.90 16.23 -3.31
N MET A 186 -7.46 15.51 -2.34
CA MET A 186 -7.41 14.05 -2.29
C MET A 186 -8.08 13.41 -3.52
N PHE A 187 -9.30 13.86 -3.88
CA PHE A 187 -10.02 13.33 -5.04
C PHE A 187 -9.41 13.77 -6.36
N ASP A 188 -8.96 15.02 -6.47
CA ASP A 188 -8.26 15.53 -7.65
C ASP A 188 -6.99 14.72 -7.93
N PHE A 189 -6.19 14.45 -6.90
CA PHE A 189 -5.02 13.59 -7.00
C PHE A 189 -5.38 12.17 -7.45
N ALA A 190 -6.36 11.52 -6.79
CA ALA A 190 -6.77 10.17 -7.12
C ALA A 190 -7.23 10.04 -8.58
N ARG A 191 -8.09 10.96 -9.03
CA ARG A 191 -8.62 10.99 -10.40
C ARG A 191 -7.54 11.27 -11.43
N THR A 192 -6.69 12.27 -11.19
CA THR A 192 -5.59 12.63 -12.08
C THR A 192 -4.63 11.45 -12.27
N ARG A 193 -4.26 10.76 -11.18
CA ARG A 193 -3.33 9.62 -11.24
C ARG A 193 -3.97 8.38 -11.85
N ALA A 194 -5.22 8.09 -11.53
CA ALA A 194 -5.98 7.02 -12.17
C ALA A 194 -6.06 7.21 -13.70
N ALA A 195 -6.35 8.44 -14.15
CA ALA A 195 -6.42 8.74 -15.58
C ALA A 195 -5.06 8.68 -16.28
N ALA A 196 -3.98 9.05 -15.59
CA ALA A 196 -2.62 8.99 -16.14
C ALA A 196 -2.03 7.58 -16.21
N CYS A 197 -2.52 6.64 -15.40
CA CYS A 197 -1.99 5.28 -15.28
C CYS A 197 -3.07 4.19 -15.49
N PRO A 198 -3.79 4.18 -16.63
CA PRO A 198 -4.76 3.12 -16.93
C PRO A 198 -4.07 1.76 -17.07
N GLY A 199 -4.78 0.68 -16.74
CA GLY A 199 -4.23 -0.68 -16.78
C GLY A 199 -3.17 -0.98 -15.74
N THR A 200 -3.12 -0.18 -14.66
CA THR A 200 -2.22 -0.41 -13.52
C THR A 200 -3.02 -0.59 -12.23
N ASP A 201 -2.33 -0.71 -11.10
CA ASP A 201 -2.96 -0.69 -9.78
C ASP A 201 -3.37 0.71 -9.31
N VAL A 202 -2.78 1.78 -9.87
CA VAL A 202 -2.99 3.17 -9.43
C VAL A 202 -4.46 3.61 -9.43
N PRO A 203 -5.37 3.18 -10.33
CA PRO A 203 -6.77 3.58 -10.25
C PRO A 203 -7.50 3.11 -8.98
N VAL A 204 -6.94 2.18 -8.20
CA VAL A 204 -7.48 1.79 -6.89
C VAL A 204 -7.58 2.98 -5.91
N LEU A 205 -6.78 4.04 -6.11
CA LEU A 205 -6.83 5.24 -5.29
C LEU A 205 -8.21 5.89 -5.25
N ILE A 206 -9.01 5.75 -6.32
CA ILE A 206 -10.40 6.24 -6.35
C ILE A 206 -11.23 5.52 -5.28
N ALA A 207 -11.17 4.18 -5.24
CA ALA A 207 -11.89 3.39 -4.24
C ALA A 207 -11.42 3.72 -2.82
N GLN A 208 -10.11 3.88 -2.63
CA GLN A 208 -9.52 4.26 -1.34
C GLN A 208 -9.96 5.66 -0.88
N ALA A 209 -10.01 6.63 -1.79
CA ALA A 209 -10.46 8.00 -1.51
C ALA A 209 -11.93 8.02 -1.07
N HIS A 210 -12.81 7.29 -1.76
CA HIS A 210 -14.20 7.13 -1.33
C HIS A 210 -14.33 6.38 0.00
N ARG A 211 -13.52 5.33 0.22
CA ARG A 211 -13.53 4.58 1.49
C ARG A 211 -13.09 5.46 2.67
N GLU A 212 -12.18 6.38 2.46
CA GLU A 212 -11.81 7.38 3.46
C GLU A 212 -12.95 8.39 3.66
N HIS A 213 -13.39 9.04 2.58
CA HIS A 213 -14.36 10.13 2.64
C HIS A 213 -15.71 9.72 3.25
N ARG A 214 -16.13 8.46 3.04
CA ARG A 214 -17.39 7.96 3.62
C ARG A 214 -17.47 8.13 5.14
N ARG A 215 -16.34 8.16 5.86
CA ARG A 215 -16.31 8.29 7.32
C ARG A 215 -16.95 9.61 7.79
N SER A 216 -16.84 10.67 6.99
CA SER A 216 -17.47 11.97 7.24
C SER A 216 -18.69 12.25 6.35
N ALA A 217 -18.92 11.43 5.31
CA ALA A 217 -19.96 11.67 4.30
C ALA A 217 -21.24 10.81 4.44
N GLY A 218 -21.45 10.12 5.56
CA GLY A 218 -22.65 9.30 5.79
C GLY A 218 -22.45 7.79 5.55
N GLY A 219 -21.21 7.31 5.63
CA GLY A 219 -20.88 5.90 5.70
C GLY A 219 -21.31 5.10 4.46
N ALA A 220 -22.00 3.98 4.68
CA ALA A 220 -22.42 3.09 3.60
C ALA A 220 -23.51 3.68 2.69
N ALA A 221 -24.23 4.74 3.12
CA ALA A 221 -25.22 5.41 2.27
C ALA A 221 -24.53 6.26 1.18
N TYR A 222 -23.39 6.87 1.51
CA TYR A 222 -22.56 7.61 0.54
C TYR A 222 -22.03 6.71 -0.58
N LEU A 223 -21.44 5.57 -0.23
CA LEU A 223 -20.93 4.61 -1.21
C LEU A 223 -22.02 3.99 -2.10
N ARG A 224 -23.29 4.09 -1.71
CA ARG A 224 -24.45 3.62 -2.47
C ARG A 224 -25.04 4.64 -3.42
N ARG A 225 -24.56 5.88 -3.41
CA ARG A 225 -25.00 6.86 -4.40
C ARG A 225 -24.52 6.43 -5.77
N THR A 226 -25.39 6.54 -6.78
CA THR A 226 -25.15 6.04 -8.13
C THR A 226 -23.85 6.58 -8.71
N GLU A 227 -23.57 7.87 -8.51
CA GLU A 227 -22.35 8.52 -8.99
C GLU A 227 -21.08 7.97 -8.32
N VAL A 228 -21.13 7.67 -7.03
CA VAL A 228 -19.97 7.15 -6.26
C VAL A 228 -19.70 5.69 -6.61
N ALA A 229 -20.75 4.87 -6.60
CA ALA A 229 -20.63 3.46 -6.91
C ALA A 229 -20.21 3.25 -8.38
N GLY A 230 -20.76 4.06 -9.29
CA GLY A 230 -20.35 4.08 -10.70
C GLY A 230 -18.90 4.53 -10.90
N GLU A 231 -18.41 5.51 -10.14
CA GLU A 231 -17.00 5.94 -10.20
C GLU A 231 -16.05 4.82 -9.74
N ILE A 232 -16.39 4.08 -8.68
CA ILE A 232 -15.61 2.92 -8.22
C ILE A 232 -15.62 1.80 -9.27
N TYR A 233 -16.77 1.52 -9.89
CA TYR A 233 -16.88 0.51 -10.94
C TYR A 233 -16.07 0.87 -12.19
N ALA A 234 -16.13 2.13 -12.63
CA ALA A 234 -15.30 2.64 -13.73
C ALA A 234 -13.80 2.57 -13.41
N ALA A 235 -13.40 2.85 -12.17
CA ALA A 235 -12.02 2.71 -11.73
C ALA A 235 -11.51 1.26 -11.76
N ALA A 236 -12.36 0.28 -11.47
CA ALA A 236 -12.02 -1.15 -11.61
C ALA A 236 -11.77 -1.53 -13.08
N HIS A 237 -12.60 -1.02 -14.02
CA HIS A 237 -12.41 -1.14 -15.47
C HIS A 237 -11.11 -0.49 -15.95
N ASN A 238 -10.75 0.65 -15.38
CA ASN A 238 -9.50 1.32 -15.68
C ASN A 238 -8.26 0.67 -15.01
N SER A 239 -8.47 -0.32 -14.13
CA SER A 239 -7.42 -1.05 -13.40
C SER A 239 -7.38 -2.52 -13.83
N PHE A 240 -7.70 -3.47 -12.95
CA PHE A 240 -7.49 -4.91 -13.17
C PHE A 240 -8.39 -5.55 -14.22
N TRP A 241 -9.44 -4.87 -14.68
CA TRP A 241 -10.25 -5.30 -15.84
C TRP A 241 -9.80 -4.66 -17.16
N HIS A 242 -8.83 -3.75 -17.12
CA HIS A 242 -8.27 -3.16 -18.34
C HIS A 242 -7.52 -4.24 -19.15
N PRO A 243 -7.61 -4.25 -20.49
CA PRO A 243 -6.95 -5.26 -21.33
C PRO A 243 -5.43 -5.35 -21.14
N ASP A 244 -4.79 -4.21 -20.87
CA ASP A 244 -3.33 -4.13 -20.70
C ASP A 244 -2.85 -4.43 -19.27
N TYR A 245 -3.77 -4.76 -18.35
CA TYR A 245 -3.41 -4.97 -16.95
C TYR A 245 -2.50 -6.17 -16.76
N GLN A 246 -1.34 -5.93 -16.16
CA GLN A 246 -0.40 -6.96 -15.78
C GLN A 246 -0.55 -7.28 -14.30
N ARG A 247 -0.90 -8.55 -14.01
CA ARG A 247 -1.00 -9.00 -12.61
C ARG A 247 0.36 -8.92 -11.94
N SER A 248 0.31 -8.47 -10.70
CA SER A 248 1.43 -8.10 -9.86
C SER A 248 1.23 -8.70 -8.46
N ARG A 249 2.18 -8.49 -7.55
CA ARG A 249 2.00 -8.93 -6.15
C ARG A 249 0.94 -8.11 -5.42
N SER A 250 0.81 -6.85 -5.80
CA SER A 250 -0.12 -5.90 -5.19
C SER A 250 -1.57 -6.09 -5.65
N THR A 251 -1.77 -6.76 -6.80
CA THR A 251 -3.08 -7.08 -7.38
C THR A 251 -4.08 -7.66 -6.38
N VAL A 252 -3.67 -8.55 -5.47
CA VAL A 252 -4.58 -9.15 -4.48
C VAL A 252 -5.16 -8.09 -3.53
N ALA A 253 -4.33 -7.13 -3.08
CA ALA A 253 -4.81 -6.04 -2.24
C ALA A 253 -5.76 -5.11 -3.01
N VAL A 254 -5.48 -4.86 -4.29
CA VAL A 254 -6.33 -4.07 -5.19
C VAL A 254 -7.70 -4.71 -5.39
N TRP A 255 -7.76 -6.02 -5.66
CA TRP A 255 -9.03 -6.74 -5.75
C TRP A 255 -9.84 -6.64 -4.47
N ASN A 256 -9.22 -6.78 -3.30
CA ASN A 256 -9.92 -6.68 -2.02
C ASN A 256 -10.50 -5.27 -1.80
N GLU A 257 -9.80 -4.21 -2.17
CA GLU A 257 -10.30 -2.83 -2.08
C GLU A 257 -11.50 -2.60 -3.02
N PHE A 258 -11.42 -3.07 -4.28
CA PHE A 258 -12.53 -2.94 -5.22
C PHE A 258 -13.73 -3.81 -4.86
N ALA A 259 -13.52 -5.07 -4.45
CA ALA A 259 -14.61 -5.95 -4.01
C ALA A 259 -15.41 -5.31 -2.87
N TYR A 260 -14.72 -4.65 -1.94
CA TYR A 260 -15.38 -3.90 -0.86
C TYR A 260 -16.25 -2.77 -1.39
N GLY A 261 -15.68 -1.91 -2.25
CA GLY A 261 -16.39 -0.78 -2.84
C GLY A 261 -17.65 -1.22 -3.60
N LEU A 262 -17.50 -2.20 -4.49
CA LEU A 262 -18.58 -2.75 -5.31
C LEU A 262 -19.69 -3.39 -4.46
N THR A 263 -19.32 -4.16 -3.44
CA THR A 263 -20.28 -4.81 -2.53
C THR A 263 -21.09 -3.80 -1.72
N ILE A 264 -20.46 -2.71 -1.26
CA ILE A 264 -21.20 -1.66 -0.56
C ILE A 264 -22.05 -0.85 -1.55
N GLY A 265 -21.52 -0.58 -2.74
CA GLY A 265 -22.16 0.14 -3.83
C GLY A 265 -23.29 -0.62 -4.54
N ARG A 266 -23.52 -1.90 -4.22
CA ARG A 266 -24.54 -2.78 -4.81
C ARG A 266 -24.33 -3.12 -6.28
N TYR A 267 -23.06 -3.14 -6.71
CA TYR A 267 -22.66 -3.77 -7.97
C TYR A 267 -22.39 -5.25 -7.68
N ASP A 268 -23.44 -5.98 -7.27
CA ASP A 268 -23.31 -7.26 -6.57
C ASP A 268 -22.71 -8.37 -7.47
N ARG A 269 -23.04 -8.44 -8.76
CA ARG A 269 -22.41 -9.41 -9.68
C ARG A 269 -20.98 -9.07 -10.03
N ALA A 270 -20.71 -7.78 -10.26
CA ALA A 270 -19.34 -7.30 -10.44
C ALA A 270 -18.49 -7.64 -9.20
N ALA A 271 -19.02 -7.44 -7.99
CA ALA A 271 -18.37 -7.83 -6.74
C ALA A 271 -18.13 -9.34 -6.67
N CYS A 272 -19.12 -10.17 -7.04
CA CYS A 272 -18.96 -11.63 -7.10
C CYS A 272 -17.80 -12.04 -8.01
N ALA A 273 -17.70 -11.46 -9.21
CA ALA A 273 -16.60 -11.72 -10.13
C ALA A 273 -15.24 -11.38 -9.51
N VAL A 274 -15.14 -10.30 -8.71
CA VAL A 274 -13.91 -9.97 -7.99
C VAL A 274 -13.64 -10.92 -6.83
N PHE A 275 -14.65 -11.34 -6.07
CA PHE A 275 -14.49 -12.32 -5.00
C PHE A 275 -13.96 -13.67 -5.51
N ASP A 276 -14.38 -14.09 -6.70
CA ASP A 276 -13.88 -15.32 -7.32
C ASP A 276 -12.40 -15.19 -7.72
N LEU A 277 -11.93 -13.99 -8.10
CA LEU A 277 -10.50 -13.70 -8.31
C LEU A 277 -9.70 -13.75 -7.00
N ILE A 278 -10.27 -13.24 -5.90
CA ILE A 278 -9.62 -13.20 -4.58
C ILE A 278 -9.48 -14.62 -3.99
N GLY A 279 -10.53 -15.44 -4.11
CA GLY A 279 -10.59 -16.75 -3.45
C GLY A 279 -10.55 -16.62 -1.93
N ASP A 280 -9.54 -17.20 -1.29
CA ASP A 280 -9.32 -17.21 0.16
C ASP A 280 -8.35 -16.12 0.65
N LYS A 281 -7.78 -15.33 -0.27
CA LYS A 281 -6.72 -14.34 0.00
C LYS A 281 -7.27 -13.01 0.52
N SER A 282 -7.99 -13.07 1.64
CA SER A 282 -8.45 -11.85 2.32
C SER A 282 -7.29 -11.11 2.99
N VAL A 283 -7.31 -9.78 2.92
CA VAL A 283 -6.34 -8.88 3.58
C VAL A 283 -7.01 -8.10 4.71
N THR A 284 -6.27 -7.56 5.69
CA THR A 284 -6.90 -6.88 6.84
C THR A 284 -7.73 -5.66 6.45
N THR A 285 -7.22 -4.78 5.58
CA THR A 285 -7.97 -3.63 5.05
C THR A 285 -8.43 -3.99 3.64
N PRO A 286 -9.71 -3.80 3.27
CA PRO A 286 -10.72 -2.95 3.92
C PRO A 286 -11.68 -3.64 4.90
N TRP A 287 -11.55 -4.96 5.12
CA TRP A 287 -12.56 -5.76 5.82
C TRP A 287 -12.55 -5.59 7.34
N GLY A 288 -11.38 -5.37 7.93
CA GLY A 288 -11.12 -5.39 9.38
C GLY A 288 -10.95 -6.80 9.94
N SER A 289 -11.68 -7.78 9.43
CA SER A 289 -11.56 -9.20 9.80
C SER A 289 -11.91 -10.13 8.64
N ARG A 290 -11.50 -11.40 8.76
CA ARG A 290 -11.80 -12.44 7.76
C ARG A 290 -13.30 -12.75 7.72
N GLU A 291 -13.95 -12.78 8.88
CA GLU A 291 -15.39 -13.02 9.00
C GLU A 291 -16.17 -11.94 8.25
N ARG A 292 -15.72 -10.69 8.32
CA ARG A 292 -16.36 -9.58 7.59
C ARG A 292 -16.19 -9.71 6.08
N PHE A 293 -15.05 -10.23 5.61
CA PHE A 293 -14.86 -10.55 4.18
C PHE A 293 -15.84 -11.63 3.73
N GLU A 294 -15.96 -12.72 4.49
CA GLU A 294 -16.84 -13.84 4.18
C GLU A 294 -18.32 -13.42 4.19
N GLU A 295 -18.76 -12.68 5.22
CA GLU A 295 -20.12 -12.13 5.30
C GLU A 295 -20.49 -11.27 4.08
N LEU A 296 -19.57 -10.39 3.65
CA LEU A 296 -19.81 -9.50 2.52
C LEU A 296 -19.79 -10.25 1.18
N ARG A 297 -18.94 -11.27 1.05
CA ARG A 297 -18.91 -12.15 -0.13
C ARG A 297 -20.24 -12.91 -0.29
N ASP A 298 -20.70 -13.53 0.78
CA ASP A 298 -21.91 -14.36 0.73
C ASP A 298 -23.14 -13.47 0.47
N ARG A 299 -23.19 -12.28 1.09
CA ARG A 299 -24.24 -11.29 0.83
C ARG A 299 -24.25 -10.78 -0.62
N ALA A 300 -23.09 -10.62 -1.26
CA ALA A 300 -23.03 -10.22 -2.66
C ALA A 300 -23.61 -11.31 -3.57
N ARG A 301 -23.32 -12.58 -3.26
CA ARG A 301 -23.86 -13.74 -4.00
C ARG A 301 -25.37 -13.86 -3.87
N ASP A 302 -25.90 -13.79 -2.64
CA ASP A 302 -27.34 -13.85 -2.40
C ASP A 302 -28.10 -12.78 -3.20
N ARG A 303 -27.56 -11.55 -3.26
CA ARG A 303 -28.19 -10.46 -4.02
C ARG A 303 -28.04 -10.59 -5.52
N ALA A 304 -26.91 -11.10 -5.99
CA ALA A 304 -26.67 -11.31 -7.41
C ALA A 304 -27.66 -12.32 -8.02
N ASP A 305 -28.04 -13.34 -7.24
CA ASP A 305 -29.03 -14.35 -7.63
C ASP A 305 -30.45 -13.79 -7.73
N ASP A 306 -30.77 -12.75 -6.94
CA ASP A 306 -32.06 -12.05 -6.98
C ASP A 306 -32.18 -11.01 -8.12
N LEU A 307 -31.09 -10.69 -8.82
CA LEU A 307 -31.08 -9.67 -9.87
C LEU A 307 -31.50 -10.23 -11.24
N PRO A 308 -32.35 -9.50 -12.01
CA PRO A 308 -32.65 -9.84 -13.40
C PRO A 308 -31.39 -9.99 -14.27
N PRO A 309 -31.40 -10.85 -15.32
CA PRO A 309 -30.22 -11.18 -16.14
C PRO A 309 -29.47 -9.96 -16.71
N ASP A 310 -30.14 -8.84 -16.97
CA ASP A 310 -29.57 -7.65 -17.64
C ASP A 310 -29.26 -6.47 -16.70
N THR A 311 -29.23 -6.69 -15.38
CA THR A 311 -28.91 -5.66 -14.39
C THR A 311 -27.48 -5.79 -13.87
N ASP A 312 -26.65 -4.78 -14.17
CA ASP A 312 -25.44 -4.32 -13.46
C ASP A 312 -25.13 -2.87 -13.85
#